data_AF-A0A9E1SHH4-F1
#
_entry.id   AF-A0A9E1SHH4-F1
#
_cell.length_a   1.000
_cell.length_b   1.000
_cell.length_c   1.000
_cell.angle_alpha   90.00
_cell.angle_beta   90.00
_cell.angle_gamma   90.00
#
_symmetry.space_group_name_H-M   'P 1'
#
loop_
_entity.id
_entity.type
_entity.pdbx_description
1 polymer ?
#
loop_
_entity_poly.entity_id
_entity_poly.type
_entity_poly.pdbx_seq_one_letter_code
_entity_poly.pdbx_strand_id
1 'polypeptide(L)'
;MKNIIFFTNALVIIFALYTNPVRADFTAKVQRVVDGDTVYVVDKSGNEFKVRLAGIDAPEKNQSYGLASGHHLSKAIKNRWVFLESKPRKEKLYSVDRYN
;
A
#
# COMPACT_ATOMS: atom_id res chain seq x y z
N MET A 1 -13.59 -32.74 -34.37
CA MET A 1 -12.48 -31.76 -34.28
C MET A 1 -12.97 -30.32 -34.14
N LYS A 2 -13.89 -29.82 -34.99
CA LYS A 2 -14.41 -28.43 -34.91
C LYS A 2 -15.04 -28.07 -33.54
N ASN A 3 -15.82 -28.98 -32.94
CA ASN A 3 -16.46 -28.74 -31.64
C ASN A 3 -15.43 -28.65 -30.50
N ILE A 4 -14.37 -29.47 -30.54
CA ILE A 4 -13.29 -29.41 -29.55
C ILE A 4 -12.58 -28.06 -29.63
N ILE A 5 -12.24 -27.61 -30.84
CA ILE A 5 -11.62 -26.29 -31.06
C ILE A 5 -12.53 -25.16 -30.55
N PHE A 6 -13.85 -25.25 -30.80
CA PHE A 6 -14.83 -24.29 -30.29
C PHE A 6 -14.86 -24.24 -28.76
N PHE A 7 -14.92 -25.38 -28.08
CA PHE A 7 -14.91 -25.44 -26.60
C PHE A 7 -13.59 -24.95 -26.02
N THR A 8 -12.45 -25.30 -26.62
CA THR A 8 -11.14 -24.81 -26.19
C THR A 8 -11.06 -23.29 -26.31
N ASN A 9 -11.50 -22.71 -27.44
CA ASN A 9 -11.52 -21.26 -27.62
C ASN A 9 -12.47 -20.57 -26.62
N ALA A 10 -13.65 -21.14 -26.36
CA ALA A 10 -14.57 -20.63 -25.35
C ALA A 10 -13.95 -20.63 -23.94
N LEU A 11 -13.26 -21.71 -23.57
CA LEU A 11 -12.56 -21.83 -22.28
C LEU A 11 -11.47 -20.76 -22.12
N VAL A 12 -10.67 -20.54 -23.17
CA VAL A 12 -9.61 -19.52 -23.17
C VAL A 12 -10.18 -18.11 -23.01
N ILE A 13 -11.30 -17.80 -23.68
CA ILE A 13 -11.97 -16.51 -23.55
C ILE A 13 -12.51 -16.32 -22.12
N ILE A 14 -13.16 -17.34 -21.55
CA ILE A 14 -13.67 -17.28 -20.17
C ILE A 14 -12.53 -17.06 -19.18
N PHE A 15 -11.40 -17.73 -19.36
CA PHE A 15 -10.24 -17.56 -18.48
C PHE A 15 -9.62 -16.16 -18.60
N ALA A 16 -9.52 -15.61 -19.81
CA ALA A 16 -9.04 -14.25 -20.03
C ALA A 16 -9.93 -13.19 -19.37
N LEU A 17 -11.25 -13.42 -19.34
CA LEU A 17 -12.23 -12.53 -18.70
C LEU A 17 -12.19 -12.59 -17.16
N TYR A 18 -11.53 -13.58 -16.55
CA TYR A 18 -11.45 -13.75 -15.10
C TYR A 18 -10.30 -12.97 -14.43
N THR A 19 -9.57 -12.15 -15.18
CA THR A 19 -8.46 -11.37 -14.62
C THR A 19 -8.98 -10.15 -13.86
N ASN A 20 -8.69 -10.08 -12.55
CA ASN A 20 -8.98 -8.90 -11.74
C ASN A 20 -7.75 -7.98 -11.67
N PRO A 21 -7.88 -6.68 -11.97
CA PRO A 21 -6.77 -5.76 -11.81
C PRO A 21 -6.45 -5.57 -10.31
N VAL A 22 -5.29 -6.06 -9.88
CA VAL A 22 -4.77 -5.77 -8.54
C VAL A 22 -4.13 -4.38 -8.56
N ARG A 23 -4.58 -3.51 -7.67
CA ARG A 23 -3.93 -2.23 -7.41
C ARG A 23 -3.09 -2.32 -6.15
N ALA A 24 -1.95 -1.64 -6.21
CA ALA A 24 -1.08 -1.41 -5.08
C ALA A 24 -1.73 -0.56 -3.99
N ASP A 25 -2.61 0.35 -4.42
CA ASP A 25 -3.25 1.35 -3.60
C ASP A 25 -4.33 0.71 -2.73
N PHE A 26 -4.42 1.14 -1.49
CA PHE A 26 -5.38 0.58 -0.55
C PHE A 26 -5.75 1.58 0.53
N THR A 27 -6.91 1.37 1.13
CA THR A 27 -7.38 2.17 2.27
C THR A 27 -7.09 1.43 3.57
N ALA A 28 -6.45 2.10 4.51
CA ALA A 28 -6.08 1.51 5.80
C ALA A 28 -6.23 2.53 6.93
N LYS A 29 -6.44 2.04 8.15
CA LYS A 29 -6.50 2.86 9.36
C LYS A 29 -5.12 3.01 9.94
N VAL A 30 -4.67 4.23 10.19
CA VAL A 30 -3.38 4.50 10.85
C VAL A 30 -3.50 4.18 12.33
N GLN A 31 -2.83 3.12 12.79
CA GLN A 31 -2.80 2.74 14.20
C GLN A 31 -1.68 3.45 14.96
N ARG A 32 -0.49 3.56 14.35
CA ARG A 32 0.70 4.09 14.99
C ARG A 32 1.53 4.92 14.03
N VAL A 33 2.13 5.99 14.55
CA VAL A 33 3.15 6.78 13.86
C VAL A 33 4.50 6.47 14.52
N VAL A 34 5.51 6.16 13.71
CA VAL A 34 6.87 5.83 14.18
C VAL A 34 7.69 7.11 14.31
N ASP A 35 7.71 7.90 13.24
CA ASP A 35 8.45 9.14 13.04
C ASP A 35 7.69 10.02 12.01
N GLY A 36 8.34 11.02 11.43
CA GLY A 36 7.67 11.96 10.52
C GLY A 36 7.35 11.44 9.12
N ASP A 37 7.74 10.22 8.77
CA ASP A 37 7.45 9.62 7.47
C ASP A 37 7.02 8.14 7.52
N THR A 38 7.06 7.50 8.69
CA THR A 38 6.79 6.07 8.83
C THR A 38 5.60 5.80 9.76
N VAL A 39 4.68 4.95 9.31
CA VAL A 39 3.44 4.60 10.02
C VAL A 39 3.14 3.10 9.99
N TYR A 40 2.40 2.63 10.98
CA TYR A 40 1.74 1.33 10.95
C TYR A 40 0.25 1.53 10.70
N VAL A 41 -0.26 0.79 9.73
CA VAL A 41 -1.66 0.84 9.31
C VAL A 41 -2.28 -0.55 9.34
N VAL A 42 -3.60 -0.61 9.47
CA VAL A 42 -4.37 -1.85 9.38
C VAL A 42 -5.47 -1.69 8.34
N ASP A 43 -5.52 -2.61 7.37
CA ASP A 43 -6.54 -2.60 6.34
C ASP A 43 -7.90 -3.11 6.85
N LYS A 44 -8.91 -3.13 5.96
CA LYS A 44 -10.24 -3.63 6.30
C LYS A 44 -10.29 -5.14 6.57
N SER A 45 -9.31 -5.89 6.09
CA SER A 45 -9.17 -7.33 6.29
C SER A 45 -8.44 -7.67 7.58
N GLY A 46 -7.96 -6.66 8.33
CA GLY A 46 -7.20 -6.83 9.56
C GLY A 46 -5.71 -7.06 9.36
N ASN A 47 -5.19 -6.92 8.13
CA ASN A 47 -3.76 -7.05 7.86
C ASN A 47 -3.03 -5.79 8.31
N GLU A 48 -1.93 -5.97 9.02
CA GLU A 48 -1.07 -4.87 9.44
C GLU A 48 0.05 -4.62 8.44
N PHE A 49 0.37 -3.35 8.20
CA PHE A 49 1.46 -2.95 7.31
C PHE A 49 2.27 -1.83 7.95
N LYS A 50 3.60 -1.93 7.88
CA LYS A 50 4.48 -0.79 8.06
C LYS A 50 4.66 -0.08 6.72
N VAL A 51 4.48 1.23 6.70
CA VAL A 51 4.45 2.08 5.50
C VAL A 51 5.39 3.27 5.70
N ARG A 52 6.33 3.48 4.78
CA ARG A 52 7.15 4.70 4.69
C ARG A 52 6.64 5.60 3.56
N LEU A 53 6.49 6.89 3.85
CA LEU A 53 6.07 7.90 2.89
C LEU A 53 7.21 8.19 1.91
N ALA A 54 6.97 7.98 0.63
CA ALA A 54 7.99 8.15 -0.39
C ALA A 54 8.33 9.62 -0.66
N GLY A 55 9.61 9.90 -0.90
CA GLY A 55 10.09 11.21 -1.34
C GLY A 55 10.40 12.20 -0.21
N ILE A 56 10.24 11.78 1.04
CA ILE A 56 10.70 12.52 2.23
C ILE A 56 11.55 11.59 3.09
N ASP A 57 12.39 12.19 3.93
CA ASP A 57 13.17 11.50 4.95
C ASP A 57 13.10 12.33 6.22
N ALA A 58 12.30 11.87 7.18
CA ALA A 58 12.07 12.57 8.43
C ALA A 58 13.15 12.24 9.47
N PRO A 59 13.47 13.16 10.40
CA PRO A 59 14.37 12.84 11.49
C PRO A 59 13.81 11.71 12.35
N GLU A 60 14.66 10.74 12.64
CA GLU A 60 14.35 9.63 13.54
C GLU A 60 14.13 10.13 14.96
N LYS A 61 13.44 9.36 15.80
CA LYS A 61 13.00 9.81 17.15
C LYS A 61 14.14 10.35 18.04
N ASN A 62 15.36 9.83 17.90
CA ASN A 62 16.55 10.22 18.67
C ASN A 62 17.34 11.39 18.04
N GLN A 63 16.94 11.88 16.87
CA GLN A 63 17.56 13.01 16.22
C GLN A 63 16.88 14.33 16.62
N SER A 64 17.57 15.44 16.40
CA SER A 64 17.00 16.78 16.55
C SER A 64 15.69 16.88 15.76
N TYR A 65 14.64 17.37 16.42
CA TYR A 65 13.28 17.51 15.86
C TYR A 65 12.53 16.21 15.54
N GLY A 66 13.08 15.02 15.83
CA GLY A 66 12.42 13.74 15.58
C GLY A 66 11.06 13.60 16.26
N LEU A 67 10.99 13.94 17.55
CA LEU A 67 9.72 13.95 18.30
C LEU A 67 8.71 14.94 17.70
N ALA A 68 9.14 16.16 17.39
CA ALA A 68 8.26 17.19 16.84
C ALA A 68 7.66 16.76 15.49
N SER A 69 8.50 16.20 14.61
CA SER A 69 8.10 15.68 13.29
C SER A 69 7.05 14.56 13.42
N GLY A 70 7.33 13.54 14.23
CA GLY A 70 6.40 12.44 14.48
C GLY A 70 5.10 12.89 15.14
N HIS A 71 5.15 13.86 16.07
CA HIS A 71 3.94 14.42 16.68
C HIS A 71 3.07 15.17 15.67
N HIS A 72 3.68 15.91 14.74
CA HIS A 72 2.95 16.61 13.69
C HIS A 72 2.18 15.63 12.80
N LEU A 73 2.86 14.59 12.31
CA LEU A 73 2.22 13.55 11.50
C LEU A 73 1.12 12.81 12.29
N SER A 74 1.41 12.43 13.55
CA SER A 74 0.42 11.79 14.44
C SER A 74 -0.84 12.61 14.59
N LYS A 75 -0.73 13.93 14.82
CA LYS A 75 -1.88 14.84 14.92
C LYS A 75 -2.70 14.89 13.62
N ALA A 76 -2.04 14.79 12.48
CA ALA A 76 -2.70 14.83 11.18
C ALA A 76 -3.49 13.55 10.87
N ILE A 77 -2.91 12.36 11.09
CA ILE A 77 -3.44 11.11 10.52
C ILE A 77 -3.72 9.97 11.51
N LYS A 78 -3.28 10.04 12.77
CA LYS A 78 -3.48 8.94 13.73
C LYS A 78 -4.96 8.63 13.93
N ASN A 79 -5.30 7.34 13.98
CA ASN A 79 -6.66 6.80 14.09
C ASN A 79 -7.62 7.16 12.94
N ARG A 80 -7.11 7.73 11.84
CA ARG A 80 -7.91 8.03 10.64
C ARG A 80 -7.73 6.94 9.59
N TRP A 81 -8.77 6.75 8.79
CA TRP A 81 -8.68 6.00 7.54
C TRP A 81 -8.02 6.88 6.49
N VAL A 82 -6.97 6.37 5.85
CA VAL A 82 -6.23 7.07 4.79
C VAL A 82 -6.18 6.20 3.55
N PHE A 83 -6.22 6.85 2.39
CA PHE A 83 -5.94 6.20 1.12
C PHE A 83 -4.44 6.25 0.86
N LEU A 84 -3.79 5.09 0.81
CA LEU A 84 -2.38 4.95 0.50
C LEU A 84 -2.23 4.79 -1.00
N GLU A 85 -1.73 5.84 -1.64
CA GLU A 85 -1.37 5.82 -3.06
C GLU A 85 0.05 5.29 -3.23
N SER A 86 0.20 4.29 -4.08
CA SER A 86 1.47 3.72 -4.45
C SER A 86 1.86 4.19 -5.84
N LYS A 87 2.95 4.96 -5.93
CA LYS A 87 3.51 5.38 -7.21
C LYS A 87 4.63 4.44 -7.62
N PRO A 88 4.52 3.71 -8.74
CA PRO A 88 5.62 2.90 -9.22
C PRO A 88 6.84 3.79 -9.47
N ARG A 89 7.98 3.41 -8.89
CA ARG A 89 9.29 3.99 -9.23
C ARG A 89 9.92 3.07 -10.27
N LYS A 90 10.78 3.58 -11.15
CA LYS A 90 11.59 2.70 -12.03
C LYS A 90 12.21 1.61 -11.14
N GLU A 91 11.91 0.35 -11.45
CA GLU A 91 12.33 -0.88 -10.74
C GLU A 91 11.57 -1.30 -9.47
N LYS A 92 10.71 -0.45 -8.87
CA LYS A 92 9.83 -0.84 -7.76
C LYS A 92 8.37 -0.65 -8.13
N LEU A 93 7.61 -1.76 -8.12
CA LEU A 93 6.17 -1.77 -8.43
C LEU A 93 5.35 -0.91 -7.45
N TYR A 94 5.92 -0.57 -6.29
CA TYR A 94 5.25 0.16 -5.22
C TYR A 94 6.14 1.26 -4.61
N SER A 95 5.59 2.43 -4.28
CA SER A 95 6.30 3.48 -3.51
C SER A 95 6.20 3.28 -2.00
N VAL A 96 5.21 2.50 -1.56
CA VAL A 96 5.03 2.16 -0.16
C VAL A 96 5.95 0.98 0.13
N ASP A 97 7.06 1.23 0.81
CA ASP A 97 7.89 0.15 1.34
C ASP A 97 7.10 -0.55 2.45
N ARG A 98 6.47 -1.68 2.09
CA ARG A 98 5.85 -2.61 3.01
C ARG A 98 6.97 -3.41 3.67
N TYR A 99 7.33 -3.05 4.90
CA TYR A 99 8.12 -3.95 5.73
C TYR A 99 7.14 -4.94 6.36
N ASN A 100 7.31 -6.24 6.06
CA ASN A 100 6.74 -7.33 6.84
C ASN A 100 7.57 -7.54 8.10
#